data_AF-R7HP49-F1
#
_entry.id   AF-R7HP49-F1
#
_cell.length_a   1.000
_cell.length_b   1.000
_cell.length_c   1.000
_cell.angle_alpha   90.00
_cell.angle_beta   90.00
_cell.angle_gamma   90.00
#
_symmetry.space_group_name_H-M   'P 1'
#
loop_
_entity.id
_entity.type
_entity.pdbx_description
1 polymer ?
#
loop_
_entity_poly.entity_id
_entity_poly.type
_entity_poly.pdbx_seq_one_letter_code
_entity_poly.pdbx_strand_id
1 'polypeptide(L)'
;MQKLICPKCGRILAGGASHKIKSDKWYFYYRCENCKNNIHESKIEEHIKTLLADILEYDNVVNEFFLPVLKSKVDDPKIELENELKKLNNKKERIRKAYIDELFTEEEFKQESKLIENQIEMINSKILENSQTEQLNFTMEDILLKRDMDFINKVKLPISYYAFNDNWDLLDRQTKADIIMRYIDDIELEFKNNIYMIKQVNFRSTFYSDFEELYNKGYIDKKRKLTYDFNGICIDTNVRYSEYLPIKEVMQHFYRLNEYYEVNFYKGTFYKETEKLDIGPLLKNEVPIRMFPLQKNNNDNNNWIAMGMFATKNSPNDIKVNIKDIFETIPDNVTEEDF
;
A
#
# COMPACT_ATOMS: atom_id res chain seq x y z
N MET A 1 18.13 1.39 -6.55
CA MET A 1 18.08 2.20 -5.31
C MET A 1 19.29 3.13 -5.19
N GLN A 2 19.24 4.35 -5.71
CA GLN A 2 20.30 5.37 -5.48
C GLN A 2 19.78 6.43 -4.49
N LYS A 3 19.59 6.02 -3.23
CA LYS A 3 18.96 6.85 -2.18
C LYS A 3 19.72 6.84 -0.85
N LEU A 4 20.78 6.04 -0.72
CA LEU A 4 21.52 5.90 0.54
C LEU A 4 22.57 6.99 0.67
N ILE A 5 22.64 7.63 1.83
CA ILE A 5 23.62 8.68 2.14
C ILE A 5 24.83 8.07 2.88
N CYS A 6 26.03 8.37 2.39
CA CYS A 6 27.27 7.96 3.03
C CYS A 6 27.41 8.66 4.40
N PRO A 7 27.55 7.91 5.52
CA PRO A 7 27.63 8.53 6.84
C PRO A 7 28.94 9.29 7.09
N LYS A 8 29.97 9.06 6.25
CA LYS A 8 31.28 9.70 6.38
C LYS A 8 31.39 11.03 5.64
N CYS A 9 30.75 11.14 4.47
CA CYS A 9 30.92 12.31 3.60
C CYS A 9 29.62 12.89 3.05
N GLY A 10 28.45 12.38 3.45
CA GLY A 10 27.13 12.91 3.07
C GLY A 10 26.74 12.73 1.60
N ARG A 11 27.56 12.06 0.78
CA ARG A 11 27.25 11.82 -0.64
C ARG A 11 26.35 10.61 -0.83
N ILE A 12 25.49 10.65 -1.84
CA ILE A 12 24.68 9.50 -2.27
C ILE A 12 25.62 8.36 -2.70
N LEU A 13 25.32 7.14 -2.27
CA LEU A 13 26.04 5.94 -2.65
C LEU A 13 25.63 5.49 -4.06
N ALA A 14 26.61 5.12 -4.88
CA ALA A 14 26.41 4.54 -6.20
C ALA A 14 26.08 3.04 -6.11
N GLY A 15 25.30 2.53 -7.05
CA GLY A 15 25.08 1.09 -7.18
C GLY A 15 26.29 0.42 -7.85
N GLY A 16 26.70 -0.73 -7.31
CA GLY A 16 27.73 -1.58 -7.89
C GLY A 16 27.31 -3.04 -7.89
N ALA A 17 27.84 -3.81 -8.83
CA ALA A 17 27.61 -5.24 -8.93
C ALA A 17 28.93 -5.99 -9.15
N SER A 18 29.02 -7.22 -8.64
CA SER A 18 30.09 -8.15 -8.97
C SER A 18 29.50 -9.52 -9.31
N HIS A 19 30.09 -10.21 -10.28
CA HIS A 19 29.67 -11.56 -10.68
C HIS A 19 30.75 -12.56 -10.29
N LYS A 20 30.37 -13.56 -9.49
CA LYS A 20 31.24 -14.67 -9.13
C LYS A 20 30.98 -15.82 -10.10
N ILE A 21 31.77 -15.86 -11.17
CA ILE A 21 31.69 -16.81 -12.28
C ILE A 21 31.59 -18.27 -11.79
N LYS A 22 32.42 -18.67 -10.82
CA LYS A 22 32.48 -20.07 -10.33
C LYS A 22 31.17 -20.57 -9.69
N SER A 23 30.35 -19.69 -9.15
CA SER A 23 29.09 -20.04 -8.49
C SER A 23 27.88 -19.44 -9.20
N ASP A 24 28.09 -18.90 -10.40
CA ASP A 24 27.14 -18.10 -11.17
C ASP A 24 26.27 -17.16 -10.32
N LYS A 25 26.91 -16.40 -9.43
CA LYS A 25 26.21 -15.58 -8.42
C LYS A 25 26.57 -14.12 -8.55
N TRP A 26 25.55 -13.29 -8.68
CA TRP A 26 25.66 -11.83 -8.63
C TRP A 26 25.59 -11.32 -7.19
N TYR A 27 26.41 -10.34 -6.87
CA TYR A 27 26.40 -9.60 -5.62
C TYR A 27 26.22 -8.12 -5.90
N PHE A 28 25.36 -7.48 -5.13
CA PHE A 28 25.01 -6.07 -5.32
C PHE A 28 25.40 -5.26 -4.09
N TYR A 29 25.94 -4.07 -4.32
CA TYR A 29 26.50 -3.22 -3.29
C TYR A 29 26.16 -1.75 -3.53
N TYR A 30 26.11 -0.99 -2.44
CA TYR A 30 26.17 0.46 -2.44
C TYR A 30 27.59 0.92 -2.13
N ARG A 31 28.17 1.71 -3.02
CA ARG A 31 29.56 2.16 -2.94
C ARG A 31 29.62 3.68 -2.81
N CYS A 32 30.41 4.16 -1.85
CA CYS A 32 30.80 5.57 -1.85
C CYS A 32 32.02 5.74 -2.74
N GLU A 33 31.93 6.56 -3.79
CA GLU A 33 33.08 6.84 -4.65
C GLU A 33 34.20 7.57 -3.91
N ASN A 34 33.84 8.45 -2.97
CA ASN A 34 34.79 9.24 -2.19
C ASN A 34 35.46 8.43 -1.07
N CYS A 35 34.66 7.79 -0.22
CA CYS A 35 35.16 7.06 0.96
C CYS A 35 35.55 5.60 0.66
N LYS A 36 35.29 5.12 -0.56
CA LYS A 36 35.60 3.77 -1.05
C LYS A 36 35.07 2.62 -0.18
N ASN A 37 34.05 2.88 0.64
CA ASN A 37 33.34 1.85 1.39
C ASN A 37 32.23 1.22 0.54
N ASN A 38 31.97 -0.07 0.80
CA ASN A 38 30.93 -0.86 0.15
C ASN A 38 29.97 -1.44 1.20
N ILE A 39 28.68 -1.41 0.90
CA ILE A 39 27.61 -1.95 1.74
C ILE A 39 26.81 -2.93 0.89
N HIS A 40 26.64 -4.17 1.36
CA HIS A 40 25.88 -5.17 0.61
C HIS A 40 24.39 -4.79 0.61
N GLU A 41 23.74 -4.86 -0.56
CA GLU A 41 22.33 -4.44 -0.75
C GLU A 41 21.39 -5.18 0.21
N SER A 42 21.57 -6.48 0.38
CA SER A 42 20.75 -7.31 1.28
C SER A 42 20.78 -6.86 2.75
N LYS A 43 21.89 -6.26 3.22
CA LYS A 43 21.97 -5.78 4.61
C LYS A 43 21.02 -4.62 4.83
N ILE A 44 20.84 -3.77 3.83
CA ILE A 44 19.92 -2.64 3.89
C ILE A 44 18.49 -3.16 3.78
N GLU A 45 18.22 -3.98 2.76
CA GLU A 45 16.88 -4.55 2.52
C GLU A 45 16.34 -5.27 3.76
N GLU A 46 17.14 -6.11 4.43
CA GLU A 46 16.74 -6.82 5.64
C GLU A 46 16.36 -5.87 6.80
N HIS A 47 17.06 -4.75 6.95
CA HIS A 47 16.79 -3.77 8.02
C HIS A 47 15.52 -2.95 7.78
N ILE A 48 15.12 -2.71 6.53
CA ILE A 48 13.90 -1.97 6.20
C ILE A 48 12.77 -2.86 5.64
N LYS A 49 12.94 -4.18 5.60
CA LYS A 49 11.95 -5.10 5.00
C LYS A 49 10.54 -4.90 5.54
N THR A 50 10.39 -4.72 6.85
CA THR A 50 9.09 -4.46 7.47
C THR A 50 8.49 -3.13 7.01
N LEU A 51 9.32 -2.09 6.90
CA LEU A 51 8.91 -0.77 6.41
C LEU A 51 8.50 -0.83 4.92
N LEU A 52 9.28 -1.55 4.12
CA LEU A 52 9.03 -1.76 2.70
C LEU A 52 7.74 -2.54 2.45
N ALA A 53 7.44 -3.53 3.29
CA ALA A 53 6.18 -4.26 3.24
C ALA A 53 4.98 -3.34 3.52
N ASP A 54 5.09 -2.44 4.49
CA ASP A 54 4.02 -1.48 4.82
C ASP A 54 3.82 -0.45 3.69
N ILE A 55 4.91 0.01 3.07
CA ILE A 55 4.86 0.88 1.88
C ILE A 55 4.21 0.16 0.70
N LEU A 56 4.59 -1.10 0.44
CA LEU A 56 4.02 -1.90 -0.64
C LEU A 56 2.51 -2.10 -0.44
N GLU A 57 2.09 -2.42 0.78
CA GLU A 57 0.66 -2.57 1.10
C GLU A 57 -0.11 -1.25 0.87
N TYR A 58 0.49 -0.11 1.20
CA TYR A 58 -0.11 1.19 0.88
C TYR A 58 -0.12 1.48 -0.63
N ASP A 59 0.95 1.16 -1.37
CA ASP A 59 1.02 1.35 -2.82
C ASP A 59 -0.10 0.56 -3.51
N ASN A 60 -0.21 -0.73 -3.18
CA ASN A 60 -1.20 -1.64 -3.77
C ASN A 60 -2.64 -1.21 -3.45
N VAL A 61 -2.93 -0.85 -2.20
CA VAL A 61 -4.30 -0.51 -1.81
C VAL A 61 -4.65 0.93 -2.19
N VAL A 62 -3.82 1.91 -1.80
CA VAL A 62 -4.18 3.32 -1.97
C VAL A 62 -3.86 3.81 -3.37
N ASN A 63 -2.65 3.57 -3.90
CA ASN A 63 -2.25 4.14 -5.19
C ASN A 63 -2.76 3.36 -6.39
N GLU A 64 -2.77 2.03 -6.32
CA GLU A 64 -3.19 1.21 -7.45
C GLU A 64 -4.71 0.98 -7.48
N PHE A 65 -5.36 0.82 -6.32
CA PHE A 65 -6.79 0.52 -6.28
C PHE A 65 -7.67 1.77 -6.07
N PHE A 66 -7.44 2.56 -5.01
CA PHE A 66 -8.37 3.66 -4.66
C PHE A 66 -8.11 4.98 -5.38
N LEU A 67 -6.85 5.43 -5.47
CA LEU A 67 -6.53 6.75 -6.02
C LEU A 67 -6.98 6.96 -7.48
N PRO A 68 -6.91 5.97 -8.39
CA PRO A 68 -7.44 6.15 -9.75
C PRO A 68 -8.94 6.44 -9.74
N VAL A 69 -9.69 5.74 -8.88
CA VAL A 69 -11.15 5.91 -8.72
C VAL A 69 -11.50 7.22 -8.02
N LEU A 70 -10.73 7.62 -7.00
CA LEU A 70 -10.98 8.87 -6.28
C LEU A 70 -10.65 10.09 -7.14
N LYS A 71 -9.57 10.03 -7.94
CA LYS A 71 -9.19 11.12 -8.85
C LYS A 71 -10.17 11.29 -10.01
N SER A 72 -10.69 10.21 -10.60
CA SER A 72 -11.68 10.30 -11.68
C SER A 72 -13.01 10.93 -11.26
N LYS A 73 -13.25 11.08 -9.95
CA LYS A 73 -14.41 11.81 -9.41
C LYS A 73 -14.16 13.29 -9.19
N VAL A 74 -12.90 13.70 -9.04
CA VAL A 74 -12.51 15.10 -8.75
C VAL A 74 -12.17 15.83 -10.04
N ASP A 75 -11.36 15.21 -10.88
CA ASP A 75 -11.04 15.68 -12.22
C ASP A 75 -11.92 14.93 -13.22
N ASP A 76 -12.31 15.57 -14.33
CA ASP A 76 -12.92 14.87 -15.47
C ASP A 76 -11.82 14.57 -16.51
N PRO A 77 -11.00 13.51 -16.31
CA PRO A 77 -9.93 13.17 -17.23
C PRO A 77 -10.45 12.78 -18.61
N LYS A 78 -11.75 12.52 -18.75
CA LYS A 78 -12.39 12.18 -20.02
C LYS A 78 -12.24 13.30 -21.03
N ILE A 79 -12.41 14.55 -20.62
CA ILE A 79 -12.27 15.72 -21.52
C ILE A 79 -10.83 15.82 -22.06
N GLU A 80 -9.82 15.59 -21.20
CA GLU A 80 -8.42 15.64 -21.62
C GLU A 80 -8.06 14.47 -22.55
N LEU A 81 -8.48 13.25 -22.20
CA LEU A 81 -8.26 12.04 -23.00
C LEU A 81 -8.96 12.11 -24.36
N GLU A 82 -10.19 12.63 -24.42
CA GLU A 82 -10.93 12.86 -25.67
C GLU A 82 -10.23 13.89 -26.56
N ASN A 83 -9.67 14.95 -25.97
CA ASN A 83 -8.89 15.95 -26.70
C ASN A 83 -7.56 15.39 -27.22
N GLU A 84 -6.88 14.54 -26.46
CA GLU A 84 -5.67 13.85 -26.88
C GLU A 84 -5.97 12.85 -28.02
N LEU A 85 -7.03 12.06 -27.89
CA LEU A 85 -7.52 11.15 -28.92
C LEU A 85 -7.82 11.90 -30.22
N LYS A 86 -8.46 13.08 -30.13
CA LYS A 86 -8.71 13.94 -31.29
C LYS A 86 -7.42 14.43 -31.95
N LYS A 87 -6.40 14.79 -31.17
CA LYS A 87 -5.08 15.18 -31.70
C LYS A 87 -4.39 14.01 -32.40
N LEU A 88 -4.41 12.81 -31.82
CA LEU A 88 -3.83 11.60 -32.42
C LEU A 88 -4.54 11.20 -33.71
N ASN A 89 -5.87 11.25 -33.74
CA ASN A 89 -6.65 11.00 -34.96
C ASN A 89 -6.35 12.02 -36.06
N ASN A 90 -6.21 13.31 -35.71
CA ASN A 90 -5.76 14.32 -36.65
C ASN A 90 -4.34 14.06 -37.17
N LYS A 91 -3.44 13.54 -36.32
CA LYS A 91 -2.09 13.14 -36.72
C LYS A 91 -2.14 11.93 -37.67
N LYS A 92 -2.96 10.92 -37.39
CA LYS A 92 -3.20 9.76 -38.26
C LYS A 92 -3.63 10.20 -39.66
N GLU A 93 -4.59 11.12 -39.74
CA GLU A 93 -5.05 11.68 -41.02
C GLU A 93 -3.95 12.46 -41.77
N ARG A 94 -3.08 13.19 -41.06
CA ARG A 94 -1.95 13.88 -41.68
C ARG A 94 -0.91 12.91 -42.25
N ILE A 95 -0.59 11.84 -41.53
CA ILE A 95 0.34 10.81 -42.00
C ILE A 95 -0.23 10.10 -43.24
N ARG A 96 -1.52 9.78 -43.22
CA ARG A 96 -2.22 9.22 -44.38
C ARG A 96 -2.15 10.15 -45.60
N LYS A 97 -2.42 11.45 -45.43
CA LYS A 97 -2.32 12.43 -46.52
C LYS A 97 -0.89 12.55 -47.07
N ALA A 98 0.10 12.66 -46.18
CA ALA A 98 1.50 12.76 -46.59
C ALA A 98 1.99 11.52 -47.35
N TYR A 99 1.48 10.33 -47.04
CA TYR A 99 1.76 9.13 -47.84
C TYR A 99 1.09 9.17 -49.22
N ILE A 100 -0.16 9.65 -49.31
CA ILE A 100 -0.87 9.86 -50.60
C ILE A 100 -0.13 10.90 -51.46
N ASP A 101 0.44 11.94 -50.83
CA ASP A 101 1.24 12.98 -51.48
C ASP A 101 2.68 12.52 -51.81
N GLU A 102 2.97 11.21 -51.66
CA GLU A 102 4.27 10.56 -51.92
C GLU A 102 5.45 11.16 -51.13
N LEU A 103 5.18 11.78 -49.98
CA LEU A 103 6.20 12.36 -49.10
C LEU A 103 6.91 11.32 -48.22
N PHE A 104 6.44 10.07 -48.24
CA PHE A 104 6.94 8.95 -47.43
C PHE A 104 7.08 7.69 -48.26
N THR A 105 8.01 6.82 -47.85
CA THR A 105 8.04 5.42 -48.29
C THR A 105 6.95 4.60 -47.59
N GLU A 106 6.56 3.47 -48.19
CA GLU A 106 5.58 2.55 -47.60
C GLU A 106 6.04 2.01 -46.23
N GLU A 107 7.35 1.81 -46.05
CA GLU A 107 7.94 1.32 -44.79
C GLU A 107 7.84 2.36 -43.67
N GLU A 108 8.16 3.63 -43.96
CA GLU A 108 8.02 4.73 -42.99
C GLU A 108 6.55 4.95 -42.61
N PHE A 109 5.64 4.89 -43.59
CA PHE A 109 4.20 4.99 -43.34
C PHE A 109 3.70 3.87 -42.41
N LYS A 110 4.13 2.62 -42.65
CA LYS A 110 3.77 1.47 -41.81
C LYS A 110 4.29 1.62 -40.37
N GLN A 111 5.54 2.08 -40.19
CA GLN A 111 6.12 2.28 -38.87
C GLN A 111 5.40 3.38 -38.08
N GLU A 112 5.22 4.55 -38.69
CA GLU A 112 4.54 5.68 -38.04
C GLU A 112 3.06 5.39 -37.75
N SER A 113 2.37 4.73 -38.68
CA SER A 113 0.97 4.33 -38.48
C SER A 113 0.83 3.37 -37.30
N LYS A 114 1.73 2.39 -37.17
CA LYS A 114 1.74 1.44 -36.05
C LYS A 114 1.97 2.15 -34.70
N LEU A 115 2.90 3.11 -34.65
CA LEU A 115 3.15 3.89 -33.44
C LEU A 115 1.92 4.70 -33.02
N ILE A 116 1.25 5.37 -33.97
CA ILE A 116 0.03 6.13 -33.69
C ILE A 116 -1.12 5.21 -33.30
N GLU A 117 -1.28 4.06 -33.95
CA GLU A 117 -2.34 3.11 -33.62
C GLU A 117 -2.17 2.55 -32.21
N ASN A 118 -0.95 2.18 -31.81
CA ASN A 118 -0.66 1.78 -30.43
C ASN A 118 -0.97 2.89 -29.42
N GLN A 119 -0.67 4.16 -29.75
CA GLN A 119 -1.01 5.30 -28.89
C GLN A 119 -2.52 5.50 -28.77
N ILE A 120 -3.26 5.37 -29.88
CA ILE A 120 -4.73 5.46 -29.89
C ILE A 120 -5.34 4.33 -29.06
N GLU A 121 -4.86 3.10 -29.22
CA GLU A 121 -5.32 1.95 -28.45
C GLU A 121 -5.08 2.16 -26.95
N MET A 122 -3.90 2.66 -26.57
CA MET A 122 -3.58 2.97 -25.18
C MET A 122 -4.49 4.07 -24.60
N ILE A 123 -4.82 5.11 -25.36
CA ILE A 123 -5.77 6.17 -24.94
C ILE A 123 -7.19 5.60 -24.80
N ASN A 124 -7.64 4.77 -25.73
CA ASN A 124 -8.96 4.15 -25.67
C ASN A 124 -9.11 3.22 -24.46
N SER A 125 -8.08 2.42 -24.14
CA SER A 125 -8.07 1.60 -22.92
C SER A 125 -8.21 2.45 -21.66
N LYS A 126 -7.50 3.58 -21.57
CA LYS A 126 -7.64 4.53 -20.45
C LYS A 126 -9.03 5.13 -20.35
N ILE A 127 -9.67 5.46 -21.47
CA ILE A 127 -11.05 5.98 -21.49
C ILE A 127 -12.02 4.90 -20.97
N LEU A 128 -11.84 3.64 -21.41
CA LEU A 128 -12.66 2.53 -20.95
C LEU A 128 -12.48 2.27 -19.45
N GLU A 129 -11.24 2.22 -18.98
CA GLU A 129 -10.90 2.12 -17.56
C GLU A 129 -11.56 3.25 -16.75
N ASN A 130 -11.45 4.50 -17.21
CA ASN A 130 -12.08 5.64 -16.54
C ASN A 130 -13.61 5.52 -16.48
N SER A 131 -14.26 5.03 -17.54
CA SER A 131 -15.71 4.81 -17.55
C SER A 131 -16.16 3.71 -16.58
N GLN A 132 -15.31 2.71 -16.34
CA GLN A 132 -15.57 1.65 -15.37
C GLN A 132 -15.34 2.16 -13.94
N THR A 133 -14.33 2.99 -13.70
CA THR A 133 -14.08 3.57 -12.37
C THR A 133 -15.14 4.59 -11.95
N GLU A 134 -15.75 5.33 -12.89
CA GLU A 134 -16.89 6.21 -12.62
C GLU A 134 -18.10 5.47 -12.01
N GLN A 135 -18.27 4.18 -12.31
CA GLN A 135 -19.36 3.35 -11.77
C GLN A 135 -19.08 2.90 -10.33
N LEU A 136 -17.85 3.01 -9.85
CA LEU A 136 -17.44 2.56 -8.52
C LEU A 136 -17.68 3.66 -7.48
N ASN A 137 -18.54 3.37 -6.50
CA ASN A 137 -18.88 4.30 -5.43
C ASN A 137 -17.93 4.22 -4.23
N PHE A 138 -16.61 4.13 -4.48
CA PHE A 138 -15.64 4.13 -3.39
C PHE A 138 -15.54 5.48 -2.68
N THR A 139 -15.29 5.36 -1.38
CA THR A 139 -15.13 6.40 -0.36
C THR A 139 -13.79 6.22 0.35
N MET A 140 -13.37 7.18 1.17
CA MET A 140 -12.11 7.07 1.91
C MET A 140 -12.17 5.98 2.98
N GLU A 141 -13.36 5.72 3.53
CA GLU A 141 -13.65 4.65 4.48
C GLU A 141 -13.34 3.26 3.90
N ASP A 142 -13.53 3.09 2.59
CA ASP A 142 -13.29 1.82 1.89
C ASP A 142 -11.81 1.44 1.88
N ILE A 143 -10.90 2.42 2.02
CA ILE A 143 -9.46 2.17 2.14
C ILE A 143 -9.19 1.31 3.38
N LEU A 144 -9.73 1.71 4.53
CA LEU A 144 -9.55 0.96 5.78
C LEU A 144 -10.17 -0.42 5.68
N LEU A 145 -11.35 -0.51 5.06
CA LEU A 145 -12.08 -1.77 4.91
C LEU A 145 -11.28 -2.77 4.08
N LYS A 146 -10.79 -2.35 2.90
CA LYS A 146 -9.96 -3.19 2.03
C LYS A 146 -8.69 -3.65 2.74
N ARG A 147 -8.03 -2.76 3.49
CA ARG A 147 -6.84 -3.13 4.28
C ARG A 147 -7.15 -4.15 5.38
N ASP A 148 -8.32 -4.06 6.03
CA ASP A 148 -8.75 -5.06 7.01
C ASP A 148 -9.08 -6.40 6.31
N MET A 149 -9.78 -6.37 5.18
CA MET A 149 -10.06 -7.57 4.36
C MET A 149 -8.78 -8.27 3.88
N ASP A 150 -7.80 -7.53 3.36
CA ASP A 150 -6.54 -8.08 2.87
C ASP A 150 -5.74 -8.76 3.98
N PHE A 151 -5.74 -8.18 5.18
CA PHE A 151 -5.15 -8.84 6.34
C PHE A 151 -5.90 -10.10 6.74
N ILE A 152 -7.24 -10.07 6.77
CA ILE A 152 -8.04 -11.26 7.05
C ILE A 152 -7.74 -12.36 6.02
N ASN A 153 -7.70 -12.01 4.73
CA ASN A 153 -7.36 -12.92 3.64
C ASN A 153 -5.95 -13.49 3.79
N LYS A 154 -4.97 -12.67 4.18
CA LYS A 154 -3.61 -13.11 4.47
C LYS A 154 -3.54 -14.09 5.63
N VAL A 155 -4.34 -13.90 6.68
CA VAL A 155 -4.43 -14.81 7.83
C VAL A 155 -5.10 -16.13 7.41
N LYS A 156 -6.27 -16.06 6.77
CA LYS A 156 -7.11 -17.24 6.47
C LYS A 156 -6.63 -18.04 5.26
N LEU A 157 -6.11 -17.37 4.24
CA LEU A 157 -5.77 -17.91 2.93
C LEU A 157 -4.39 -17.39 2.45
N PRO A 158 -3.29 -17.64 3.19
CA PRO A 158 -1.98 -17.06 2.88
C PRO A 158 -1.49 -17.41 1.46
N ILE A 159 -1.72 -18.64 0.99
CA ILE A 159 -1.29 -19.08 -0.35
C ILE A 159 -2.03 -18.29 -1.44
N SER A 160 -3.37 -18.19 -1.34
CA SER A 160 -4.17 -17.43 -2.29
C SER A 160 -3.86 -15.94 -2.21
N TYR A 161 -3.71 -15.38 -1.01
CA TYR A 161 -3.35 -13.99 -0.81
C TYR A 161 -2.09 -13.60 -1.57
N TYR A 162 -1.01 -14.39 -1.44
CA TYR A 162 0.25 -14.13 -2.16
C TYR A 162 0.22 -14.50 -3.65
N ALA A 163 -0.85 -15.15 -4.13
CA ALA A 163 -1.07 -15.34 -5.57
C ALA A 163 -1.76 -14.14 -6.22
N PHE A 164 -2.56 -13.38 -5.45
CA PHE A 164 -3.30 -12.20 -5.93
C PHE A 164 -2.66 -10.87 -5.54
N ASN A 165 -1.82 -10.84 -4.51
CA ASN A 165 -1.19 -9.62 -4.02
C ASN A 165 0.33 -9.72 -4.11
N ASP A 166 0.94 -8.62 -4.52
CA ASP A 166 2.39 -8.52 -4.57
C ASP A 166 3.01 -8.73 -3.19
N ASN A 167 4.10 -9.48 -3.18
CA ASN A 167 4.92 -9.71 -2.01
C ASN A 167 6.31 -9.14 -2.29
N TRP A 168 6.80 -8.30 -1.38
CA TRP A 168 8.14 -7.73 -1.46
C TRP A 168 9.21 -8.78 -1.79
N ASP A 169 9.13 -9.99 -1.22
CA ASP A 169 10.14 -11.03 -1.46
C ASP A 169 10.10 -11.62 -2.89
N LEU A 170 8.96 -11.51 -3.57
CA LEU A 170 8.74 -12.04 -4.92
C LEU A 170 8.92 -10.99 -6.02
N LEU A 171 8.93 -9.70 -5.67
CA LEU A 171 9.15 -8.61 -6.62
C LEU A 171 10.56 -8.66 -7.21
N ASP A 172 10.65 -8.37 -8.50
CA ASP A 172 11.94 -8.19 -9.16
C ASP A 172 12.62 -6.89 -8.69
N ARG A 173 13.94 -6.80 -8.94
CA ARG A 173 14.75 -5.70 -8.44
C ARG A 173 14.36 -4.34 -9.02
N GLN A 174 13.86 -4.28 -10.25
CA GLN A 174 13.47 -3.03 -10.89
C GLN A 174 12.19 -2.50 -10.22
N THR A 175 11.18 -3.35 -10.06
CA THR A 175 9.94 -2.99 -9.38
C THR A 175 10.18 -2.53 -7.93
N LYS A 176 11.03 -3.26 -7.18
CA LYS A 176 11.47 -2.82 -5.84
C LYS A 176 12.12 -1.44 -5.85
N ALA A 177 12.97 -1.18 -6.84
CA ALA A 177 13.64 0.10 -6.97
C ALA A 177 12.65 1.22 -7.29
N ASP A 178 11.66 0.97 -8.13
CA ASP A 178 10.64 1.96 -8.53
C ASP A 178 9.74 2.35 -7.37
N ILE A 179 9.28 1.39 -6.56
CA ILE A 179 8.54 1.66 -5.31
C ILE A 179 9.37 2.53 -4.36
N ILE A 180 10.63 2.15 -4.11
CA ILE A 180 11.52 2.94 -3.23
C ILE A 180 11.75 4.34 -3.78
N MET A 181 11.98 4.47 -5.08
CA MET A 181 12.19 5.77 -5.71
C MET A 181 10.94 6.65 -5.60
N ARG A 182 9.74 6.08 -5.66
CA ARG A 182 8.45 6.79 -5.54
C ARG A 182 8.23 7.36 -4.13
N TYR A 183 8.60 6.62 -3.08
CA TYR A 183 8.23 6.96 -1.70
C TYR A 183 9.35 7.51 -0.83
N ILE A 184 10.61 7.18 -1.12
CA ILE A 184 11.75 7.51 -0.26
C ILE A 184 12.59 8.61 -0.91
N ASP A 185 12.83 9.69 -0.17
CA ASP A 185 13.71 10.79 -0.57
C ASP A 185 15.17 10.41 -0.41
N ASP A 186 15.55 9.89 0.75
CA ASP A 186 16.87 9.31 1.03
C ASP A 186 16.86 8.42 2.28
N ILE A 187 17.94 7.66 2.46
CA ILE A 187 18.16 6.80 3.62
C ILE A 187 19.48 7.21 4.26
N GLU A 188 19.40 7.77 5.46
CA GLU A 188 20.57 8.08 6.25
C GLU A 188 21.09 6.85 6.95
N LEU A 189 22.39 6.65 6.81
CA LEU A 189 23.11 5.58 7.50
C LEU A 189 23.89 6.15 8.69
N GLU A 190 24.24 5.27 9.61
CA GLU A 190 25.25 5.50 10.64
C GLU A 190 26.22 4.33 10.67
N PHE A 191 27.44 4.58 11.17
CA PHE A 191 28.45 3.54 11.34
C PHE A 191 28.65 3.28 12.83
N LYS A 192 28.12 2.15 13.32
CA LYS A 192 28.22 1.70 14.72
C LYS A 192 28.74 0.27 14.77
N ASN A 193 29.59 -0.03 15.74
CA ASN A 193 30.16 -1.39 15.96
C ASN A 193 30.75 -2.02 14.69
N ASN A 194 31.45 -1.22 13.88
CA ASN A 194 32.04 -1.65 12.61
C ASN A 194 31.04 -2.09 11.52
N ILE A 195 29.75 -1.77 11.68
CA ILE A 195 28.68 -2.12 10.75
C ILE A 195 27.92 -0.84 10.35
N TYR A 196 27.51 -0.75 9.10
CA TYR A 196 26.59 0.28 8.64
C TYR A 196 25.16 -0.09 9.05
N MET A 197 24.50 0.79 9.79
CA MET A 197 23.12 0.66 10.21
C MET A 197 22.30 1.80 9.62
N ILE A 198 20.99 1.59 9.51
CA ILE A 198 20.06 2.63 9.08
C ILE A 198 19.80 3.52 10.28
N LYS A 199 20.08 4.81 10.12
CA LYS A 199 19.78 5.84 11.13
C LYS A 199 18.33 6.29 10.99
N GLN A 200 17.94 6.66 9.77
CA GLN A 200 16.57 7.06 9.45
C GLN A 200 16.28 6.88 7.96
N VAL A 201 15.00 6.74 7.64
CA VAL A 201 14.47 6.73 6.27
C VAL A 201 13.66 8.00 6.10
N ASN A 202 14.08 8.86 5.17
CA ASN A 202 13.42 10.11 4.86
C ASN A 202 12.42 9.86 3.73
N PHE A 203 11.13 10.00 4.04
CA PHE A 203 10.05 9.83 3.08
C PHE A 203 9.82 11.10 2.28
N ARG A 204 9.34 10.96 1.04
CA ARG A 204 8.87 12.10 0.26
C ARG A 204 7.75 12.81 1.02
N SER A 205 7.86 14.13 1.13
CA SER A 205 6.91 14.93 1.91
C SER A 205 5.46 14.75 1.48
N THR A 206 5.20 14.63 0.17
CA THR A 206 3.85 14.43 -0.38
C THR A 206 3.26 13.09 0.06
N PHE A 207 4.03 12.00 -0.02
CA PHE A 207 3.58 10.70 0.46
C PHE A 207 3.32 10.73 1.97
N TYR A 208 4.25 11.31 2.72
CA TYR A 208 4.12 11.38 4.17
C TYR A 208 2.90 12.20 4.61
N SER A 209 2.64 13.34 3.97
CA SER A 209 1.48 14.18 4.28
C SER A 209 0.17 13.46 3.98
N ASP A 210 0.06 12.82 2.81
CA ASP A 210 -1.18 12.14 2.41
C ASP A 210 -1.46 10.93 3.31
N PHE A 211 -0.41 10.15 3.62
CA PHE A 211 -0.48 9.03 4.56
C PHE A 211 -0.84 9.49 5.98
N GLU A 212 -0.20 10.56 6.47
CA GLU A 212 -0.47 11.11 7.79
C GLU A 212 -1.88 11.69 7.90
N GLU A 213 -2.37 12.36 6.85
CA GLU A 213 -3.73 12.88 6.80
C GLU A 213 -4.77 11.76 6.88
N LEU A 214 -4.64 10.72 6.05
CA LEU A 214 -5.54 9.56 6.08
C LEU A 214 -5.50 8.86 7.44
N TYR A 215 -4.31 8.74 8.06
CA TYR A 215 -4.16 8.12 9.36
C TYR A 215 -4.84 8.93 10.45
N ASN A 216 -4.62 10.25 10.48
CA ASN A 216 -5.20 11.14 11.47
C ASN A 216 -6.73 11.22 11.37
N LYS A 217 -7.27 11.02 10.15
CA LYS A 217 -8.71 10.87 9.91
C LYS A 217 -9.27 9.49 10.28
N GLY A 218 -8.41 8.51 10.57
CA GLY A 218 -8.81 7.14 10.94
C GLY A 218 -9.01 6.19 9.76
N TYR A 219 -8.76 6.63 8.52
CA TYR A 219 -9.02 5.85 7.29
C TYR A 219 -7.88 4.90 6.89
N ILE A 220 -6.76 4.95 7.59
CA ILE A 220 -5.71 3.93 7.52
C ILE A 220 -5.17 3.63 8.91
N ASP A 221 -4.55 2.47 9.03
CA ASP A 221 -3.87 2.03 10.25
C ASP A 221 -2.34 2.13 10.13
N LYS A 222 -1.67 2.16 11.28
CA LYS A 222 -0.21 2.01 11.41
C LYS A 222 0.09 0.93 12.43
N LYS A 223 1.25 0.30 12.29
CA LYS A 223 1.76 -0.61 13.32
C LYS A 223 2.21 0.19 14.54
N ARG A 224 1.64 -0.12 15.70
CA ARG A 224 1.97 0.48 16.99
C ARG A 224 2.35 -0.61 17.98
N LYS A 225 3.43 -0.41 18.72
CA LYS A 225 3.80 -1.30 19.82
C LYS A 225 2.79 -1.13 20.96
N LEU A 226 2.14 -2.21 21.37
CA LEU A 226 1.15 -2.24 22.44
C LEU A 226 1.29 -3.53 23.25
N THR A 227 0.99 -3.43 24.54
CA THR A 227 0.90 -4.56 25.46
C THR A 227 -0.57 -4.82 25.76
N TYR A 228 -1.07 -6.01 25.44
CA TYR A 228 -2.41 -6.42 25.82
C TYR A 228 -2.40 -7.76 26.56
N ASP A 229 -3.35 -7.93 27.47
CA ASP A 229 -3.51 -9.18 28.21
C ASP A 229 -4.35 -10.17 27.41
N PHE A 230 -3.86 -11.40 27.29
CA PHE A 230 -4.60 -12.52 26.74
C PHE A 230 -4.58 -13.69 27.73
N ASN A 231 -5.72 -13.93 28.40
CA ASN A 231 -5.87 -15.02 29.39
C ASN A 231 -4.82 -14.99 30.53
N GLY A 232 -4.44 -13.80 31.01
CA GLY A 232 -3.43 -13.60 32.05
C GLY A 232 -1.98 -13.61 31.54
N ILE A 233 -1.78 -13.64 30.23
CA ILE A 233 -0.47 -13.54 29.58
C ILE A 233 -0.39 -12.17 28.89
N CYS A 234 0.52 -11.31 29.36
CA CYS A 234 0.83 -10.04 28.70
C CYS A 234 1.60 -10.32 27.39
N ILE A 235 1.05 -9.86 26.26
CA ILE A 235 1.66 -9.96 24.94
C ILE A 235 2.15 -8.59 24.51
N ASP A 236 3.46 -8.45 24.32
CA ASP A 236 4.09 -7.27 23.71
C ASP A 236 4.22 -7.48 22.21
N THR A 237 3.47 -6.73 21.40
CA THR A 237 3.53 -6.87 19.93
C THR A 237 3.23 -5.58 19.21
N ASN A 238 3.51 -5.55 17.90
CA ASN A 238 3.07 -4.50 17.01
C ASN A 238 1.68 -4.83 16.52
N VAL A 239 0.69 -4.05 16.92
CA VAL A 239 -0.71 -4.19 16.48
C VAL A 239 -1.03 -3.15 15.41
N ARG A 240 -1.95 -3.48 14.51
CA ARG A 240 -2.54 -2.50 13.59
C ARG A 240 -3.45 -1.57 14.39
N TYR A 241 -3.17 -0.28 14.33
CA TYR A 241 -3.87 0.76 15.09
C TYR A 241 -4.35 1.85 14.14
N SER A 242 -5.63 2.22 14.18
CA SER A 242 -6.15 3.41 13.49
C SER A 242 -6.67 4.43 14.50
N GLU A 243 -6.76 5.69 14.07
CA GLU A 243 -7.36 6.76 14.88
C GLU A 243 -8.87 6.60 15.05
N TYR A 244 -9.43 7.47 15.91
CA TYR A 244 -10.85 7.48 16.26
C TYR A 244 -11.75 7.69 15.04
N LEU A 245 -12.74 6.82 14.89
CA LEU A 245 -13.90 7.02 14.02
C LEU A 245 -15.19 7.05 14.86
N PRO A 246 -16.21 7.83 14.46
CA PRO A 246 -17.54 7.77 15.06
C PRO A 246 -18.09 6.34 15.11
N ILE A 247 -18.84 6.01 16.18
CA ILE A 247 -19.34 4.65 16.39
C ILE A 247 -20.21 4.14 15.23
N LYS A 248 -20.95 5.03 14.55
CA LYS A 248 -21.75 4.68 13.36
C LYS A 248 -20.85 4.13 12.24
N GLU A 249 -19.72 4.77 11.98
CA GLU A 249 -18.74 4.32 10.97
C GLU A 249 -18.05 3.03 11.39
N VAL A 250 -17.71 2.89 12.68
CA VAL A 250 -17.15 1.64 13.21
C VAL A 250 -18.13 0.47 13.03
N MET A 251 -19.42 0.68 13.30
CA MET A 251 -20.44 -0.36 13.14
C MET A 251 -20.69 -0.68 11.66
N GLN A 252 -20.75 0.34 10.79
CA GLN A 252 -20.81 0.15 9.34
C GLN A 252 -19.66 -0.74 8.85
N HIS A 253 -18.43 -0.43 9.26
CA HIS A 253 -17.24 -1.21 8.91
C HIS A 253 -17.31 -2.64 9.43
N PHE A 254 -17.73 -2.81 10.69
CA PHE A 254 -17.89 -4.12 11.33
C PHE A 254 -18.88 -5.02 10.59
N TYR A 255 -20.04 -4.48 10.22
CA TYR A 255 -21.08 -5.22 9.51
C TYR A 255 -20.65 -5.56 8.09
N ARG A 256 -20.01 -4.61 7.37
CA ARG A 256 -19.45 -4.87 6.05
C ARG A 256 -18.42 -5.99 6.06
N LEU A 257 -17.52 -6.02 7.04
CA LEU A 257 -16.61 -7.16 7.22
C LEU A 257 -17.38 -8.47 7.48
N ASN A 258 -18.48 -8.40 8.23
CA ASN A 258 -19.31 -9.55 8.54
C ASN A 258 -20.18 -10.04 7.36
N GLU A 259 -20.32 -9.29 6.28
CA GLU A 259 -20.90 -9.83 5.04
C GLU A 259 -20.02 -10.94 4.45
N TYR A 260 -18.68 -10.82 4.61
CA TYR A 260 -17.72 -11.72 3.97
C TYR A 260 -17.08 -12.73 4.95
N TYR A 261 -16.99 -12.38 6.24
CA TYR A 261 -16.29 -13.17 7.26
C TYR A 261 -17.09 -13.28 8.56
N GLU A 262 -16.62 -14.09 9.53
CA GLU A 262 -16.99 -13.92 10.95
C GLU A 262 -15.95 -13.03 11.64
N VAL A 263 -16.33 -11.79 11.93
CA VAL A 263 -15.50 -10.85 12.70
C VAL A 263 -16.14 -10.59 14.05
N ASN A 264 -15.33 -10.63 15.10
CA ASN A 264 -15.75 -10.32 16.47
C ASN A 264 -15.29 -8.92 16.87
N PHE A 265 -16.17 -8.18 17.54
CA PHE A 265 -15.90 -6.84 18.06
C PHE A 265 -15.78 -6.87 19.58
N TYR A 266 -14.59 -6.55 20.07
CA TYR A 266 -14.27 -6.45 21.48
C TYR A 266 -14.18 -4.99 21.91
N LYS A 267 -14.58 -4.73 23.15
CA LYS A 267 -14.43 -3.43 23.82
C LYS A 267 -13.53 -3.60 25.03
N GLY A 268 -12.68 -2.61 25.28
CA GLY A 268 -11.70 -2.63 26.35
C GLY A 268 -11.30 -1.24 26.80
N THR A 269 -10.32 -1.18 27.69
CA THR A 269 -9.79 0.06 28.27
C THR A 269 -8.27 0.09 28.15
N PHE A 270 -7.74 1.15 27.54
CA PHE A 270 -6.31 1.41 27.50
C PHE A 270 -5.91 2.38 28.61
N TYR A 271 -4.94 2.00 29.43
CA TYR A 271 -4.42 2.82 30.52
C TYR A 271 -3.12 3.51 30.10
N LYS A 272 -3.11 4.86 30.09
CA LYS A 272 -2.01 5.67 29.55
C LYS A 272 -0.71 5.52 30.35
N GLU A 273 -0.80 5.51 31.68
CA GLU A 273 0.36 5.38 32.58
C GLU A 273 1.09 4.04 32.45
N THR A 274 0.34 2.95 32.25
CA THR A 274 0.93 1.61 32.18
C THR A 274 1.15 1.13 30.75
N GLU A 275 0.63 1.86 29.77
CA GLU A 275 0.55 1.47 28.35
C GLU A 275 -0.09 0.10 28.12
N LYS A 276 -0.96 -0.32 29.04
CA LYS A 276 -1.66 -1.62 28.98
C LYS A 276 -3.06 -1.48 28.42
N LEU A 277 -3.40 -2.36 27.49
CA LEU A 277 -4.76 -2.57 27.03
C LEU A 277 -5.39 -3.75 27.77
N ASP A 278 -6.44 -3.46 28.54
CA ASP A 278 -7.31 -4.45 29.16
C ASP A 278 -8.52 -4.68 28.24
N ILE A 279 -8.55 -5.83 27.59
CA ILE A 279 -9.60 -6.22 26.65
C ILE A 279 -9.90 -7.69 26.88
N GLY A 280 -11.18 -8.04 26.92
CA GLY A 280 -11.65 -9.38 27.31
C GLY A 280 -10.93 -10.52 26.54
N PRO A 281 -10.96 -11.75 27.06
CA PRO A 281 -10.21 -12.84 26.45
C PRO A 281 -10.72 -13.11 25.04
N LEU A 282 -9.82 -13.01 24.05
CA LEU A 282 -10.13 -13.46 22.69
C LEU A 282 -10.52 -14.95 22.70
N LEU A 283 -11.33 -15.34 21.73
CA LEU A 283 -11.62 -16.76 21.55
C LEU A 283 -10.37 -17.51 21.08
N LYS A 284 -10.36 -18.82 21.30
CA LYS A 284 -9.25 -19.68 20.88
C LYS A 284 -9.00 -19.53 19.38
N ASN A 285 -7.73 -19.35 19.00
CA ASN A 285 -7.26 -19.15 17.62
C ASN A 285 -7.72 -17.86 16.94
N GLU A 286 -8.20 -16.88 17.70
CA GLU A 286 -8.42 -15.55 17.13
C GLU A 286 -7.13 -14.77 16.94
N VAL A 287 -7.14 -13.95 15.90
CA VAL A 287 -6.07 -13.03 15.53
C VAL A 287 -6.67 -11.63 15.51
N PRO A 288 -6.09 -10.67 16.26
CA PRO A 288 -6.47 -9.27 16.17
C PRO A 288 -6.26 -8.74 14.75
N ILE A 289 -7.31 -8.17 14.17
CA ILE A 289 -7.28 -7.47 12.88
C ILE A 289 -6.73 -6.07 13.09
N ARG A 290 -7.38 -5.30 13.96
CA ARG A 290 -7.07 -3.89 14.22
C ARG A 290 -7.63 -3.44 15.56
N MET A 291 -6.93 -2.51 16.22
CA MET A 291 -7.35 -1.82 17.44
C MET A 291 -7.56 -0.33 17.15
N PHE A 292 -8.49 0.30 17.85
CA PHE A 292 -8.84 1.71 17.63
C PHE A 292 -9.56 2.31 18.84
N PRO A 293 -9.47 3.62 19.07
CA PRO A 293 -10.19 4.27 20.16
C PRO A 293 -11.69 4.41 19.83
N LEU A 294 -12.54 4.24 20.84
CA LEU A 294 -14.00 4.40 20.75
C LEU A 294 -14.47 5.79 21.19
N GLN A 295 -13.54 6.63 21.63
CA GLN A 295 -13.79 8.01 22.02
C GLN A 295 -12.65 8.90 21.53
N LYS A 296 -12.94 10.17 21.27
CA LYS A 296 -11.89 11.16 21.00
C LYS A 296 -10.98 11.27 22.23
N ASN A 297 -9.67 11.24 22.00
CA ASN A 297 -8.70 11.48 23.06
C ASN A 297 -8.61 13.00 23.32
N ASN A 298 -9.54 13.53 24.10
CA ASN A 298 -9.65 14.97 24.35
C ASN A 298 -8.57 15.55 25.29
N ASN A 299 -7.44 14.87 25.54
CA ASN A 299 -6.42 15.27 26.53
C ASN A 299 -6.98 15.67 27.91
N ASP A 300 -8.25 15.32 28.21
CA ASP A 300 -8.83 15.45 29.53
C ASP A 300 -8.00 14.57 30.48
N ASN A 301 -7.81 15.03 31.72
CA ASN A 301 -6.99 14.45 32.80
C ASN A 301 -7.25 12.95 33.13
N ASN A 302 -8.03 12.23 32.33
CA ASN A 302 -8.30 10.81 32.47
C ASN A 302 -7.11 9.98 31.96
N ASN A 303 -6.62 9.12 32.83
CA ASN A 303 -5.54 8.16 32.58
C ASN A 303 -5.97 6.96 31.72
N TRP A 304 -7.17 6.99 31.12
CA TRP A 304 -7.71 5.86 30.36
C TRP A 304 -8.43 6.30 29.08
N ILE A 305 -8.51 5.38 28.12
CA ILE A 305 -9.19 5.54 26.82
C ILE A 305 -10.03 4.29 26.56
N ALA A 306 -11.30 4.45 26.19
CA ALA A 306 -12.13 3.35 25.69
C ALA A 306 -11.61 2.88 24.32
N MET A 307 -11.39 1.57 24.19
CA MET A 307 -10.80 0.96 23.00
C MET A 307 -11.71 -0.11 22.39
N GLY A 308 -11.63 -0.25 21.09
CA GLY A 308 -12.23 -1.30 20.29
C GLY A 308 -11.16 -2.19 19.66
N MET A 309 -11.50 -3.44 19.42
CA MET A 309 -10.68 -4.37 18.66
C MET A 309 -11.56 -5.25 17.78
N PHE A 310 -11.20 -5.35 16.51
CA PHE A 310 -11.71 -6.40 15.64
C PHE A 310 -10.78 -7.59 15.67
N ALA A 311 -11.34 -8.79 15.73
CA ALA A 311 -10.59 -10.04 15.63
C ALA A 311 -11.33 -11.05 14.75
N THR A 312 -10.56 -11.95 14.14
CA THR A 312 -11.08 -13.04 13.31
C THR A 312 -10.47 -14.36 13.74
N LYS A 313 -11.17 -15.48 13.54
CA LYS A 313 -10.56 -16.80 13.65
C LYS A 313 -9.53 -17.01 12.55
N ASN A 314 -8.40 -17.64 12.90
CA ASN A 314 -7.45 -18.15 11.92
C ASN A 314 -7.94 -19.46 11.30
N SER A 315 -8.98 -19.34 10.47
CA SER A 315 -9.60 -20.44 9.72
C SER A 315 -10.32 -19.85 8.51
N PRO A 316 -10.30 -20.53 7.35
CA PRO A 316 -11.08 -20.10 6.19
C PRO A 316 -12.56 -20.53 6.23
N ASN A 317 -12.97 -21.32 7.23
CA ASN A 317 -14.29 -21.98 7.25
C ASN A 317 -15.47 -21.02 7.46
N ASP A 318 -15.21 -19.79 7.89
CA ASP A 318 -16.17 -18.73 8.17
C ASP A 318 -16.23 -17.66 7.07
N ILE A 319 -15.59 -17.92 5.92
CA ILE A 319 -15.75 -17.09 4.71
C ILE A 319 -17.14 -17.38 4.13
N LYS A 320 -17.94 -16.31 3.95
CA LYS A 320 -19.36 -16.37 3.58
C LYS A 320 -19.62 -16.24 2.07
N VAL A 321 -18.61 -15.81 1.31
CA VAL A 321 -18.69 -15.55 -0.14
C VAL A 321 -17.69 -16.41 -0.92
N ASN A 322 -17.70 -16.33 -2.25
CA ASN A 322 -16.70 -17.06 -3.04
C ASN A 322 -15.29 -16.50 -2.79
N ILE A 323 -14.29 -17.38 -2.84
CA ILE A 323 -12.87 -17.02 -2.67
C ILE A 323 -12.40 -16.01 -3.73
N LYS A 324 -13.07 -15.92 -4.88
CA LYS A 324 -12.74 -14.90 -5.89
C LYS A 324 -13.17 -13.50 -5.42
N ASP A 325 -14.36 -13.42 -4.83
CA ASP A 325 -15.02 -12.16 -4.49
C ASP A 325 -14.28 -11.41 -3.38
N ILE A 326 -13.66 -12.13 -2.44
CA ILE A 326 -12.85 -11.52 -1.35
C ILE A 326 -11.58 -10.78 -1.84
N PHE A 327 -11.12 -11.03 -3.07
CA PHE A 327 -9.96 -10.34 -3.66
C PHE A 327 -10.35 -9.27 -4.68
N GLU A 328 -11.49 -9.43 -5.35
CA GLU A 328 -11.91 -8.56 -6.46
C GLU A 328 -12.94 -7.51 -6.07
N THR A 329 -13.65 -7.70 -4.94
CA THR A 329 -14.79 -6.86 -4.57
C THR A 329 -14.74 -6.42 -3.11
N ILE A 330 -15.50 -5.38 -2.77
CA ILE A 330 -15.69 -4.86 -1.42
C ILE A 330 -17.19 -4.91 -1.10
N PRO A 331 -17.59 -5.32 0.12
CA PRO A 331 -19.00 -5.31 0.53
C PRO A 331 -19.64 -3.92 0.40
N ASP A 332 -20.87 -3.84 -0.09
CA ASP A 332 -21.64 -2.60 -0.12
C ASP A 332 -21.96 -2.06 1.28
N ASN A 333 -22.46 -0.83 1.35
CA ASN A 333 -22.95 -0.30 2.61
C ASN A 333 -24.21 -1.05 3.09
N VAL A 334 -24.19 -1.55 4.32
CA VAL A 334 -25.39 -2.02 5.03
C VAL A 334 -26.34 -0.85 5.34
N THR A 335 -27.63 -1.15 5.36
CA THR A 335 -28.71 -0.19 5.58
C THR A 335 -29.06 -0.06 7.06
N GLU A 336 -29.74 1.02 7.47
CA GLU A 336 -30.11 1.23 8.89
C GLU A 336 -30.99 0.12 9.49
N GLU A 337 -31.63 -0.72 8.67
CA GLU A 337 -32.37 -1.90 9.12
C GLU A 337 -31.46 -3.06 9.59
N ASP A 338 -30.17 -3.03 9.22
CA ASP A 338 -29.16 -4.04 9.55
C ASP A 338 -28.38 -3.70 10.85
N PHE A 339 -28.63 -2.54 11.47
CA PHE A 339 -27.85 -2.01 12.60
C PHE A 339 -28.25 -2.52 13.99
#